data_AF-A0A944CWG3-F1
#
_entry.id   AF-A0A944CWG3-F1
#
_cell.length_a   1.000
_cell.length_b   1.000
_cell.length_c   1.000
_cell.angle_alpha   90.00
_cell.angle_beta   90.00
_cell.angle_gamma   90.00
#
_symmetry.space_group_name_H-M   'P 1'
#
loop_
_entity.id
_entity.type
_entity.pdbx_description
1 polymer ?
#
loop_
_entity_poly.entity_id
_entity_poly.type
_entity_poly.pdbx_seq_one_letter_code
_entity_poly.pdbx_strand_id
1 'polypeptide(L)' 'MIQTLTKIVTFEEFVNWLPDNSDIRYELHRGEIVKMAQPITNHRGTENTEK' A
#
# COMPACT_ATOMS: atom_id res chain seq x y z
N MET A 1 -31.15 -5.96 7.86
CA MET A 1 -29.71 -5.65 7.95
C MET A 1 -29.26 -5.25 6.56
N ILE A 2 -28.99 -3.96 6.33
CA ILE A 2 -28.48 -3.47 5.06
C ILE A 2 -26.97 -3.69 5.08
N GLN A 3 -26.48 -4.69 4.32
CA GLN A 3 -25.07 -4.75 4.01
C GLN A 3 -24.81 -3.58 3.06
N THR A 4 -24.14 -2.54 3.56
CA THR A 4 -23.52 -1.53 2.71
C THR A 4 -22.71 -2.28 1.68
N LEU A 5 -23.07 -2.14 0.41
CA LEU A 5 -22.31 -2.69 -0.71
C LEU A 5 -20.91 -2.10 -0.60
N THR A 6 -20.00 -2.81 0.06
CA THR A 6 -18.61 -2.39 0.19
C THR A 6 -18.11 -2.36 -1.23
N LYS A 7 -17.91 -1.16 -1.78
CA LYS A 7 -17.51 -1.01 -3.18
C LYS A 7 -16.14 -1.66 -3.30
N ILE A 8 -16.13 -2.88 -3.84
CA ILE A 8 -14.91 -3.65 -4.04
C ILE A 8 -14.16 -2.93 -5.14
N VAL A 9 -13.08 -2.23 -4.79
CA VAL A 9 -12.26 -1.54 -5.79
C VAL A 9 -11.62 -2.62 -6.67
N THR A 10 -11.90 -2.57 -7.96
CA THR A 10 -11.27 -3.46 -8.93
C THR A 10 -9.84 -3.02 -9.22
N PHE A 11 -9.02 -3.92 -9.78
CA PHE A 11 -7.66 -3.57 -10.18
C PHE A 11 -7.62 -2.39 -11.16
N GLU A 12 -8.55 -2.34 -12.10
CA GLU A 12 -8.64 -1.26 -13.08
C GLU A 12 -8.99 0.09 -12.44
N GLU A 13 -9.96 0.11 -11.52
CA GLU A 13 -10.29 1.30 -10.74
C GLU A 13 -9.10 1.75 -9.88
N PHE A 14 -8.35 0.81 -9.31
CA PHE A 14 -7.15 1.10 -8.53
C PHE A 14 -6.05 1.76 -9.36
N VAL A 15 -5.76 1.24 -10.57
CA VAL A 15 -4.74 1.82 -11.46
C VAL A 15 -5.14 3.22 -11.91
N ASN A 16 -6.42 3.43 -12.26
CA ASN A 16 -6.93 4.74 -12.66
C ASN A 16 -6.97 5.75 -11.49
N TRP A 17 -7.05 5.27 -10.26
CA TRP A 17 -7.01 6.10 -9.06
C TRP A 17 -5.58 6.44 -8.60
N LEU A 18 -4.58 5.64 -9.01
CA LEU A 18 -3.21 5.76 -8.50
C LEU A 18 -2.62 7.15 -8.87
N PRO A 19 -2.20 7.96 -7.88
CA PRO A 19 -1.62 9.26 -8.15
C PRO A 19 -0.19 9.12 -8.73
N ASP A 20 0.06 9.74 -9.88
CA ASP A 20 1.35 9.68 -10.61
C ASP A 20 2.58 10.09 -9.76
N ASN A 21 2.40 11.04 -8.83
CA ASN A 21 3.50 11.63 -8.04
C ASN A 21 3.53 11.15 -6.59
N SER A 22 3.16 9.89 -6.36
CA SER A 22 3.09 9.34 -5.03
C SER A 22 4.44 8.78 -4.59
N ASP A 23 5.19 9.52 -3.75
CA ASP A 23 6.27 8.95 -2.92
C ASP A 23 5.78 7.84 -1.97
N ILE A 24 4.48 7.62 -1.92
CA ILE A 24 3.79 6.63 -1.08
C ILE A 24 3.42 5.41 -1.93
N ARG A 25 3.54 4.21 -1.37
CA ARG A 25 3.07 2.99 -2.02
C ARG A 25 1.63 2.71 -1.60
N TYR A 26 0.76 2.43 -2.57
CA TYR A 26 -0.59 1.97 -2.30
C TYR A 26 -0.72 0.53 -2.78
N GLU A 27 -1.45 -0.29 -2.02
CA GLU A 27 -1.68 -1.71 -2.33
C GLU A 27 -3.17 -2.01 -2.28
N LEU A 28 -3.65 -2.81 -3.23
CA LEU A 28 -5.04 -3.24 -3.28
C LEU A 28 -5.20 -4.62 -2.62
N HIS A 29 -5.82 -4.66 -1.43
CA HIS A 29 -6.09 -5.86 -0.66
C HIS A 29 -7.58 -6.19 -0.69
N ARG A 30 -7.98 -7.19 -1.49
CA ARG A 30 -9.38 -7.68 -1.59
C ARG A 30 -10.42 -6.58 -1.87
N GLY A 31 -10.03 -5.55 -2.61
CA GLY A 31 -10.87 -4.40 -2.93
C GLY A 31 -10.72 -3.21 -1.98
N GLU A 32 -9.82 -3.29 -1.00
CA GLU A 32 -9.45 -2.18 -0.12
C GLU A 32 -8.10 -1.60 -0.53
N ILE A 33 -8.02 -0.28 -0.68
CA ILE A 33 -6.76 0.40 -0.96
C ILE A 33 -6.07 0.70 0.37
N VAL A 34 -4.93 0.07 0.60
CA VAL A 34 -4.10 0.24 1.79
C VAL A 34 -2.90 1.11 1.44
N LYS A 35 -2.68 2.15 2.26
CA LYS A 35 -1.49 3.00 2.15
C LYS A 35 -0.32 2.34 2.89
N MET A 36 0.65 1.87 2.15
CA MET A 36 1.95 1.45 2.67
C MET A 36 2.89 2.65 2.61
N ALA A 37 3.20 3.23 3.77
CA ALA A 37 4.39 4.08 3.84
C ALA A 37 5.56 3.24 3.30
N GLN A 38 6.39 3.81 2.41
CA GLN A 38 7.62 3.13 2.02
C GLN A 38 8.29 2.65 3.30
N PRO A 39 8.67 1.35 3.42
CA PRO A 39 9.54 0.98 4.52
C PRO A 39 10.69 1.97 4.42
N ILE A 40 10.89 2.78 5.46
CA ILE A 40 12.09 3.57 5.60
C ILE A 40 13.20 2.55 5.54
N THR A 41 13.73 2.35 4.34
CA THR A 41 14.94 1.62 4.10
C THR A 41 16.03 2.53 4.63
N ASN A 42 16.10 2.64 5.95
CA ASN A 42 17.35 2.86 6.62
C ASN A 42 18.13 1.56 6.45
N HIS A 43 18.63 1.30 5.23
CA HIS A 43 19.88 0.55 5.04
C HIS A 43 21.06 1.37 5.61
N ARG A 44 20.85 2.07 6.73
CA ARG A 44 21.88 2.81 7.44
C ARG A 44 22.39 1.89 8.55
N GLY A 45 23.15 0.88 8.11
CA GLY A 45 24.09 0.09 8.91
C GLY A 45 23.57 -0.53 10.20
N THR A 46 23.13 -1.80 10.12
CA THR A 46 23.32 -2.76 11.22
C THR A 46 23.64 -4.14 10.65
N GLU A 47 24.77 -4.25 9.94
CA GLU A 47 25.53 -5.50 9.92
C GLU A 47 26.83 -5.23 10.66
N ASN A 48 26.74 -5.20 11.99
CA ASN A 48 27.91 -5.33 12.84
C ASN A 48 27.49 -5.88 14.21
N THR A 49 27.87 -7.14 14.42
CA THR A 49 28.17 -7.80 15.70
C THR A 49 27.01 -8.54 16.38
N GLU A 50 26.93 -9.87 16.17
CA GLU A 50 27.06 -10.80 17.29
C GLU A 50 27.56 -12.19 16.83
N LYS A 51 28.78 -12.53 17.29
CA LYS A 51 29.54 -13.81 17.26
C LYS A 51 30.05 -14.41 15.95
#